data_AF-A0A1V4X5I0-F1
#
_entry.id   AF-A0A1V4X5I0-F1
#
_cell.length_a   1.000
_cell.length_b   1.000
_cell.length_c   1.000
_cell.angle_alpha   90.00
_cell.angle_beta   90.00
_cell.angle_gamma   90.00
#
_symmetry.space_group_name_H-M   'P 1'
#
loop_
_entity.id
_entity.type
_entity.pdbx_description
1 polymer ?
#
loop_
_entity_poly.entity_id
_entity_poly.type
_entity_poly.pdbx_seq_one_letter_code
_entity_poly.pdbx_strand_id
1 'polypeptide(L)'
;METARIINISTDETEVVAKKALTIPEQARAVKVVDSETYSQAGEILVTIKGLRKEIGAAFDPIIKKAHEAHKEAKAQKDKAEAPLIEAENIIKPALAAYDREQERLRREEEERQREIARKAEEERRLREAEQAEKEGRNEEAQAIIEEPVYVPPVVLEKTTPKVQGISMQKVWKFRVTNEALIPREYMTPDMVKIGGVARATKGSIQIPGVEIYSEDIVKAGAR
;
A
#
# COMPACT_ATOMS: atom_id res chain seq x y z
N MET A 1 -0.58 17.01 -36.68
CA MET A 1 -1.61 15.97 -36.74
C MET A 1 -1.01 14.72 -37.36
N GLU A 2 -0.21 13.97 -36.61
CA GLU A 2 0.52 12.81 -37.14
C GLU A 2 0.81 11.78 -36.04
N THR A 3 -0.22 11.41 -35.27
CA THR A 3 -0.12 10.42 -34.18
C THR A 3 -1.03 9.20 -34.36
N ALA A 4 -1.66 9.02 -35.53
CA ALA A 4 -2.66 7.97 -35.73
C ALA A 4 -2.32 6.98 -36.86
N ARG A 5 -1.03 6.66 -37.08
CA ARG A 5 -0.60 5.76 -38.18
C ARG A 5 0.09 4.46 -37.75
N ILE A 6 -0.05 4.03 -36.50
CA ILE A 6 0.70 2.86 -35.96
C ILE A 6 -0.14 1.56 -35.84
N ILE A 7 -1.46 1.56 -36.07
CA ILE A 7 -2.30 0.36 -35.85
C ILE A 7 -3.10 -0.04 -37.11
N ASN A 8 -2.49 -0.01 -38.30
CA ASN A 8 -3.17 -0.45 -39.53
C ASN A 8 -2.59 -1.72 -40.14
N ILE A 9 -2.01 -2.60 -39.31
CA ILE A 9 -1.50 -3.90 -39.74
C ILE A 9 -2.40 -4.98 -39.12
N SER A 10 -3.12 -5.72 -39.98
CA SER A 10 -3.90 -6.94 -39.69
C SER A 10 -5.34 -6.78 -39.15
N THR A 11 -6.07 -5.71 -39.50
CA THR A 11 -7.52 -5.66 -39.21
C THR A 11 -8.29 -6.79 -39.92
N ASP A 12 -7.87 -7.16 -41.13
CA ASP A 12 -8.56 -8.18 -41.95
C ASP A 12 -8.37 -9.61 -41.40
N GLU A 13 -7.14 -10.03 -41.07
CA GLU A 13 -6.91 -11.39 -40.54
C GLU A 13 -7.48 -11.57 -39.12
N THR A 14 -7.37 -10.54 -38.27
CA THR A 14 -7.97 -10.58 -36.92
C THR A 14 -9.49 -10.67 -36.98
N GLU A 15 -10.13 -9.96 -37.91
CA GLU A 15 -11.57 -10.01 -38.13
C GLU A 15 -12.01 -11.37 -38.71
N VAL A 16 -11.25 -11.92 -39.65
CA VAL A 16 -11.53 -13.24 -40.25
C VAL A 16 -11.48 -14.35 -39.20
N VAL A 17 -10.43 -14.40 -38.38
CA VAL A 17 -10.28 -15.42 -37.34
C VAL A 17 -11.33 -15.24 -36.23
N ALA A 18 -11.67 -14.00 -35.87
CA ALA A 18 -12.75 -13.72 -34.93
C ALA A 18 -14.11 -14.23 -35.45
N LYS A 19 -14.43 -14.00 -36.73
CA LYS A 19 -15.65 -14.52 -37.36
C LYS A 19 -15.73 -16.04 -37.36
N LYS A 20 -14.62 -16.73 -37.67
CA LYS A 20 -14.55 -18.21 -37.60
C LYS A 20 -14.85 -18.76 -36.19
N ALA A 21 -14.47 -18.02 -35.15
CA ALA A 21 -14.67 -18.45 -33.76
C ALA A 21 -16.12 -18.33 -33.29
N LEU A 22 -16.95 -17.48 -33.91
CA LEU A 22 -18.32 -17.18 -33.45
C LEU A 22 -19.27 -18.38 -33.46
N THR A 23 -19.12 -19.30 -34.41
CA THR A 23 -20.05 -20.43 -34.61
C THR A 23 -19.69 -21.67 -33.78
N ILE A 24 -18.47 -21.75 -33.27
CA ILE A 24 -17.95 -22.92 -32.56
C ILE A 24 -18.68 -23.18 -31.21
N PRO A 25 -19.04 -22.17 -30.40
CA PRO A 25 -19.80 -22.42 -29.17
C PRO A 25 -21.18 -23.02 -29.42
N GLU A 26 -21.87 -22.64 -30.50
CA GLU A 26 -23.16 -23.22 -30.87
C GLU A 26 -23.01 -24.68 -31.29
N GLN A 27 -22.00 -24.99 -32.11
CA GLN A 27 -21.65 -26.37 -32.48
C GLN A 27 -21.32 -27.23 -31.25
N ALA A 28 -20.55 -26.69 -30.31
CA ALA A 28 -20.20 -27.41 -29.07
C ALA A 28 -21.42 -27.66 -28.17
N ARG A 29 -22.37 -26.71 -28.09
CA ARG A 29 -23.63 -26.89 -27.33
C ARG A 29 -24.57 -27.90 -27.97
N ALA A 30 -24.54 -28.03 -29.29
CA ALA A 30 -25.40 -28.96 -30.03
C ALA A 30 -24.99 -30.43 -29.85
N VAL A 31 -23.73 -30.71 -29.50
CA VAL A 31 -23.25 -32.08 -29.32
C VAL A 31 -23.52 -32.58 -27.90
N LYS A 32 -24.34 -33.62 -27.78
CA LYS A 32 -24.55 -34.38 -26.53
C LYS A 32 -23.78 -35.69 -26.62
N VAL A 33 -22.71 -35.83 -25.86
CA VAL A 33 -21.86 -37.04 -25.86
C VAL A 33 -22.54 -38.15 -25.07
N VAL A 34 -23.09 -39.14 -25.78
CA VAL A 34 -23.83 -40.29 -25.18
C VAL A 34 -23.35 -41.65 -25.69
N ASP A 35 -22.55 -41.68 -26.75
CA ASP A 35 -22.04 -42.88 -27.40
C ASP A 35 -20.66 -42.63 -28.04
N SER A 36 -20.08 -43.66 -28.66
CA SER A 36 -18.76 -43.59 -29.28
C SER A 36 -18.69 -42.66 -30.50
N GLU A 37 -19.81 -42.46 -31.21
CA GLU A 37 -19.86 -41.62 -32.40
C GLU A 37 -19.88 -40.14 -32.01
N THR A 38 -20.78 -39.78 -31.09
CA THR A 38 -20.88 -38.44 -30.49
C THR A 38 -19.62 -38.06 -29.71
N TYR A 39 -18.93 -39.04 -29.10
CA TYR A 39 -17.61 -38.82 -28.49
C TYR A 39 -16.55 -38.42 -29.53
N SER A 40 -16.52 -39.10 -30.68
CA SER A 40 -15.56 -38.80 -31.76
C SER A 40 -15.83 -37.42 -32.37
N GLN A 41 -17.11 -37.09 -32.62
CA GLN A 41 -17.54 -35.76 -33.09
C GLN A 41 -17.15 -34.64 -32.11
N ALA A 42 -17.38 -34.84 -30.81
CA ALA A 42 -16.95 -33.89 -29.78
C ALA A 42 -15.42 -33.72 -29.76
N GLY A 43 -14.67 -34.80 -30.00
CA GLY A 43 -13.21 -34.78 -30.15
C GLY A 43 -12.74 -33.93 -31.32
N GLU A 44 -13.37 -34.05 -32.49
CA GLU A 44 -13.04 -33.25 -33.69
C GLU A 44 -13.35 -31.75 -33.50
N ILE A 45 -14.48 -31.42 -32.88
CA ILE A 45 -14.81 -30.04 -32.51
C ILE A 45 -13.77 -29.49 -31.54
N LEU A 46 -13.33 -30.29 -30.56
CA LEU A 46 -12.30 -29.89 -29.62
C LEU A 46 -10.93 -29.65 -30.29
N VAL A 47 -10.56 -30.46 -31.29
CA VAL A 47 -9.36 -30.20 -32.11
C VAL A 47 -9.49 -28.91 -32.90
N THR A 48 -10.66 -28.66 -33.50
CA THR A 48 -10.96 -27.41 -34.23
C THR A 48 -10.86 -26.19 -33.33
N ILE A 49 -11.41 -26.26 -32.10
CA ILE A 49 -11.26 -25.21 -31.07
C ILE A 49 -9.78 -24.92 -30.82
N LYS A 50 -8.95 -25.95 -30.67
CA LYS A 50 -7.51 -25.78 -30.40
C LYS A 50 -6.78 -25.13 -31.58
N GLY A 51 -7.12 -25.51 -32.81
CA GLY A 51 -6.60 -24.89 -34.04
C GLY A 51 -6.93 -23.41 -34.12
N LEU A 52 -8.22 -23.05 -33.98
CA LEU A 52 -8.66 -21.65 -34.02
C LEU A 52 -8.04 -20.82 -32.89
N ARG A 53 -7.90 -21.38 -31.68
CA ARG A 53 -7.19 -20.69 -30.59
C ARG A 53 -5.73 -20.40 -30.92
N LYS A 54 -5.06 -21.27 -31.67
CA LYS A 54 -3.69 -21.06 -32.15
C LYS A 54 -3.64 -19.98 -33.22
N GLU A 55 -4.59 -19.96 -34.16
CA GLU A 55 -4.73 -18.88 -35.17
C GLU A 55 -4.98 -17.52 -34.50
N ILE A 56 -5.87 -17.47 -33.50
CA ILE A 56 -6.13 -16.25 -32.72
C ILE A 56 -4.83 -15.79 -32.04
N GLY A 57 -4.12 -16.69 -31.35
CA GLY A 57 -2.83 -16.34 -30.74
C GLY A 57 -1.85 -15.78 -31.76
N ALA A 58 -1.68 -16.43 -32.92
CA ALA A 58 -0.78 -15.97 -33.97
C ALA A 58 -1.14 -14.58 -34.52
N ALA A 59 -2.43 -14.25 -34.62
CA ALA A 59 -2.90 -12.96 -35.11
C ALA A 59 -2.78 -11.84 -34.05
N PHE A 60 -3.14 -12.14 -32.79
CA PHE A 60 -3.25 -11.13 -31.74
C PHE A 60 -1.97 -10.98 -30.89
N ASP A 61 -1.19 -12.04 -30.65
CA ASP A 61 0.01 -12.01 -29.81
C ASP A 61 1.05 -10.97 -30.29
N PRO A 62 1.32 -10.81 -31.61
CA PRO A 62 2.22 -9.77 -32.09
C PRO A 62 1.73 -8.35 -31.82
N ILE A 63 0.41 -8.11 -31.88
CA ILE A 63 -0.22 -6.81 -31.60
C ILE A 63 -0.10 -6.49 -30.11
N ILE A 64 -0.45 -7.47 -29.26
CA ILE A 64 -0.32 -7.36 -27.80
C ILE A 64 1.13 -7.09 -27.40
N LYS A 65 2.08 -7.82 -28.00
CA LYS A 65 3.51 -7.63 -27.73
C LYS A 65 3.97 -6.22 -28.06
N LYS A 66 3.62 -5.70 -29.25
CA LYS A 66 3.97 -4.32 -29.65
C LYS A 66 3.36 -3.29 -28.71
N ALA A 67 2.10 -3.46 -28.31
CA ALA A 67 1.45 -2.57 -27.37
C ALA A 67 2.12 -2.61 -25.98
N HIS A 68 2.49 -3.80 -25.51
CA HIS A 68 3.21 -3.96 -24.25
C HIS A 68 4.61 -3.33 -24.29
N GLU A 69 5.33 -3.47 -25.40
CA GLU A 69 6.62 -2.82 -25.62
C GLU A 69 6.49 -1.29 -25.63
N ALA A 70 5.49 -0.75 -26.34
CA ALA A 70 5.21 0.68 -26.35
C ALA A 70 4.83 1.21 -24.96
N HIS A 71 3.98 0.49 -24.22
CA HIS A 71 3.63 0.83 -22.84
C HIS A 71 4.85 0.79 -21.93
N LYS A 72 5.69 -0.24 -22.04
CA LYS A 72 6.92 -0.38 -21.25
C LYS A 72 7.88 0.79 -21.51
N GLU A 73 8.06 1.17 -22.77
CA GLU A 73 8.90 2.29 -23.16
C GLU A 73 8.35 3.62 -22.62
N ALA A 74 7.06 3.89 -22.82
CA ALA A 74 6.41 5.09 -22.30
C ALA A 74 6.50 5.19 -20.78
N LYS A 75 6.31 4.06 -20.07
CA LYS A 75 6.49 3.98 -18.62
C LYS A 75 7.94 4.25 -18.22
N ALA A 76 8.92 3.67 -18.91
CA ALA A 76 10.33 3.91 -18.61
C ALA A 76 10.73 5.38 -18.82
N GLN A 77 10.22 6.03 -19.86
CA GLN A 77 10.44 7.46 -20.09
C GLN A 77 9.80 8.33 -19.01
N LYS A 78 8.57 8.00 -18.60
CA LYS A 78 7.90 8.66 -17.47
C LYS A 78 8.72 8.51 -16.19
N ASP A 79 9.09 7.27 -15.85
CA ASP A 79 9.84 6.95 -14.62
C ASP A 79 11.19 7.68 -14.61
N LYS A 80 11.88 7.79 -15.77
CA LYS A 80 13.13 8.54 -15.91
C LYS A 80 12.95 10.04 -15.71
N ALA A 81 11.86 10.62 -16.23
CA ALA A 81 11.55 12.04 -16.04
C ALA A 81 11.11 12.35 -14.59
N GLU A 82 10.44 11.40 -13.94
CA GLU A 82 9.94 11.52 -12.57
C GLU A 82 11.02 11.27 -11.51
N ALA A 83 12.02 10.43 -11.80
CA ALA A 83 13.11 10.07 -10.90
C ALA A 83 13.79 11.25 -10.18
N PRO A 84 14.26 12.33 -10.87
CA PRO A 84 14.90 13.45 -10.18
C PRO A 84 13.93 14.23 -9.27
N LEU A 85 12.64 14.25 -9.58
CA LEU A 85 11.63 14.89 -8.73
C LEU A 85 11.36 14.06 -7.48
N ILE A 86 11.27 12.73 -7.62
CA ILE A 86 11.16 11.81 -6.48
C ILE A 86 12.39 11.94 -5.58
N GLU A 87 13.59 12.03 -6.15
CA GLU A 87 14.83 12.24 -5.41
C GLU A 87 14.78 13.57 -4.63
N ALA A 88 14.40 14.67 -5.29
CA ALA A 88 14.24 15.96 -4.64
C ALA A 88 13.21 15.93 -3.49
N GLU A 89 12.08 15.27 -3.68
CA GLU A 89 11.08 15.08 -2.62
C GLU A 89 11.62 14.26 -1.44
N ASN A 90 12.37 13.19 -1.73
CA ASN A 90 12.98 12.34 -0.71
C ASN A 90 14.05 13.08 0.10
N ILE A 91 14.63 14.15 -0.43
CA ILE A 91 15.58 15.02 0.28
C ILE A 91 14.84 16.09 1.09
N ILE A 92 13.89 16.79 0.47
CA ILE A 92 13.24 17.97 1.07
C ILE A 92 12.23 17.58 2.16
N LYS A 93 11.44 16.51 1.98
CA LYS A 93 10.42 16.11 2.97
C LYS A 93 11.03 15.79 4.34
N PRO A 94 12.10 14.98 4.45
CA PRO A 94 12.75 14.75 5.74
C PRO A 94 13.38 16.02 6.32
N ALA A 95 13.97 16.89 5.49
CA ALA A 95 14.56 18.15 5.96
C ALA A 95 13.50 19.07 6.58
N LEU A 96 12.34 19.23 5.94
CA LEU A 96 11.21 19.98 6.48
C LEU A 96 10.70 19.36 7.79
N ALA A 97 10.57 18.03 7.84
CA ALA A 97 10.13 17.33 9.05
C ALA A 97 11.15 17.43 10.21
N ALA A 98 12.45 17.43 9.90
CA ALA A 98 13.50 17.61 10.90
C ALA A 98 13.50 19.04 11.44
N TYR A 99 13.33 20.04 10.57
CA TYR A 99 13.22 21.44 10.99
C TYR A 99 11.99 21.68 11.86
N ASP A 100 10.81 21.19 11.49
CA ASP A 100 9.61 21.35 12.33
C ASP A 100 9.76 20.68 13.70
N ARG A 101 10.40 19.51 13.75
CA ARG A 101 10.72 18.84 15.02
C ARG A 101 11.67 19.67 15.88
N GLU A 102 12.67 20.30 15.27
CA GLU A 102 13.63 21.13 15.97
C GLU A 102 13.00 22.44 16.47
N GLN A 103 12.16 23.08 15.66
CA GLN A 103 11.39 24.25 16.07
C GLN A 103 10.44 23.93 17.23
N GLU A 104 9.78 22.77 17.19
CA GLU A 104 8.95 22.28 18.29
C GLU A 104 9.77 22.00 19.56
N ARG A 105 11.00 21.47 19.43
CA ARG A 105 11.93 21.26 20.56
C ARG A 105 12.31 22.59 21.20
N LEU A 106 12.78 23.55 20.40
CA LEU A 106 13.15 24.89 20.85
C LEU A 106 11.98 25.62 21.49
N ARG A 107 10.77 25.51 20.91
CA ARG A 107 9.56 26.11 21.49
C ARG A 107 9.29 25.57 22.89
N ARG A 108 9.37 24.25 23.08
CA ARG A 108 9.13 23.62 24.38
C ARG A 108 10.19 24.00 25.42
N GLU A 109 11.45 24.09 25.01
CA GLU A 109 12.54 24.52 25.90
C GLU A 109 12.34 25.98 26.35
N GLU A 110 11.91 26.86 25.45
CA GLU A 110 11.62 28.25 25.81
C GLU A 110 10.35 28.35 26.67
N GLU A 111 9.28 27.60 26.36
CA GLU A 111 8.08 27.49 27.20
C GLU A 111 8.43 27.04 28.63
N GLU A 112 9.30 26.02 28.77
CA GLU A 112 9.77 25.54 30.07
C GLU A 112 10.61 26.58 30.80
N ARG A 113 11.54 27.25 30.10
CA ARG A 113 12.34 28.33 30.67
C ARG A 113 11.49 29.49 31.18
N GLN A 114 10.52 29.95 30.38
CA GLN A 114 9.61 31.02 30.78
C GLN A 114 8.73 30.61 31.97
N ARG A 115 8.30 29.34 32.00
CA ARG A 115 7.56 28.79 33.13
C ARG A 115 8.42 28.77 34.40
N GLU A 116 9.70 28.41 34.32
CA GLU A 116 10.61 28.44 35.47
C GLU A 116 10.87 29.86 35.97
N ILE A 117 11.04 30.83 35.07
CA ILE A 117 11.21 32.23 35.42
C ILE A 117 9.96 32.75 36.14
N ALA A 118 8.77 32.46 35.60
CA ALA A 118 7.51 32.85 36.21
C ALA A 118 7.30 32.15 37.58
N ARG A 119 7.69 30.88 37.73
CA ARG A 119 7.66 30.17 39.01
C ARG A 119 8.54 30.84 40.06
N LYS A 120 9.79 31.16 39.71
CA LYS A 120 10.73 31.83 40.62
C LYS A 120 10.26 33.24 41.02
N ALA A 121 9.71 33.99 40.06
CA ALA A 121 9.17 35.33 40.34
C ALA A 121 7.95 35.28 41.27
N GLU A 122 7.07 34.28 41.10
CA GLU A 122 5.93 34.05 41.99
C GLU A 122 6.37 33.62 43.39
N GLU A 123 7.30 32.67 43.50
CA GLU A 123 7.93 32.25 44.76
C GLU A 123 8.54 33.43 45.50
N GLU A 124 9.31 34.29 44.79
CA GLU A 124 9.94 35.46 45.39
C GLU A 124 8.91 36.51 45.83
N ARG A 125 7.83 36.73 45.06
CA ARG A 125 6.75 37.64 45.46
C ARG A 125 6.08 37.16 46.73
N ARG A 126 5.76 35.87 46.81
CA ARG A 126 5.10 35.25 47.97
C ARG A 126 5.98 35.27 49.21
N LEU A 127 7.28 35.03 49.05
CA LEU A 127 8.24 35.15 50.15
C LEU A 127 8.29 36.59 50.69
N ARG A 128 8.33 37.60 49.82
CA ARG A 128 8.30 39.02 50.25
C ARG A 128 6.97 39.40 50.92
N GLU A 129 5.84 38.90 50.42
CA GLU A 129 4.52 39.08 51.05
C GLU A 129 4.47 38.46 52.45
N ALA A 130 5.01 37.25 52.61
CA ALA A 130 5.08 36.57 53.91
C ALA A 130 6.01 37.31 54.89
N GLU A 131 7.20 37.73 54.46
CA GLU A 131 8.13 38.53 55.28
C GLU A 131 7.51 39.85 55.74
N GLN A 132 6.69 40.49 54.90
CA GLN A 132 6.00 41.72 55.25
C GLN A 132 4.88 41.46 56.26
N ALA A 133 4.10 40.38 56.09
CA ALA A 133 3.06 39.98 57.05
C ALA A 133 3.66 39.65 58.44
N GLU A 134 4.82 38.99 58.49
CA GLU A 134 5.55 38.72 59.73
C GLU A 134 6.02 40.01 60.43
N LYS A 135 6.58 40.97 59.68
CA LYS A 135 6.96 42.30 60.21
C LYS A 135 5.78 43.08 60.76
N GLU A 136 4.59 42.89 60.21
CA GLU A 136 3.35 43.51 60.68
C GLU A 136 2.68 42.71 61.84
N GLY A 137 3.31 41.63 62.31
CA GLY A 137 2.84 40.80 63.43
C GLY A 137 1.73 39.81 63.06
N ARG A 138 1.45 39.62 61.76
CA ARG A 138 0.41 38.71 61.25
C ARG A 138 1.00 37.33 60.92
N ASN A 139 1.50 36.64 61.94
CA ASN A 139 2.24 35.38 61.78
C ASN A 139 1.41 34.23 61.18
N GLU A 140 0.12 34.13 61.49
CA GLU A 140 -0.77 33.12 60.91
C GLU A 140 -0.98 33.34 59.40
N GLU A 141 -1.05 34.61 58.96
CA GLU A 141 -1.18 34.95 57.53
C GLU A 141 0.13 34.68 56.77
N ALA A 142 1.28 34.99 57.37
CA ALA A 142 2.59 34.68 56.79
C ALA A 142 2.77 33.17 56.56
N GLN A 143 2.34 32.34 57.52
CA GLN A 143 2.41 30.87 57.41
C GLN A 143 1.48 30.36 56.28
N ALA A 144 0.27 30.88 56.19
CA ALA A 144 -0.69 30.50 55.15
C ALA A 144 -0.19 30.83 53.72
N ILE A 145 0.53 31.94 53.55
CA ILE A 145 1.12 32.35 52.26
C ILE A 145 2.24 31.38 51.81
N ILE A 146 3.02 30.85 52.76
CA ILE A 146 4.13 29.91 52.49
C ILE A 146 3.60 28.49 52.20
N GLU A 147 2.54 28.07 52.88
CA GLU A 147 1.97 26.72 52.73
C GLU A 147 1.17 26.53 51.44
N GLU A 148 0.69 27.62 50.83
CA GLU A 148 -0.10 27.55 49.60
C GLU A 148 0.79 27.15 48.39
N PRO A 149 0.43 26.10 47.63
CA PRO A 149 1.25 25.63 46.52
C PRO A 149 1.35 26.67 45.40
N VAL A 150 2.57 26.92 44.94
CA VAL A 150 2.84 27.86 43.84
C VAL A 150 2.26 27.33 42.54
N TYR A 151 1.19 27.97 42.06
CA TYR A 151 0.58 27.67 40.77
C TYR A 151 0.99 28.72 39.75
N VAL A 152 1.70 28.29 38.71
CA VAL A 152 2.00 29.12 37.53
C VAL A 152 1.31 28.52 36.31
N PRO A 153 0.46 29.29 35.61
CA PRO A 153 -0.20 28.81 34.40
C PRO A 153 0.84 28.47 33.32
N PRO A 154 0.59 27.44 32.50
CA PRO A 154 1.52 27.06 31.43
C PRO A 154 1.65 28.18 30.39
N VAL A 155 2.89 28.59 30.10
CA VAL A 155 3.20 29.50 29.01
C VAL A 155 3.17 28.68 27.72
N VAL A 156 2.29 29.05 26.78
CA VAL A 156 2.19 28.41 25.46
C VAL A 156 2.64 29.41 24.41
N LEU A 157 3.70 29.07 23.67
CA LEU A 157 4.19 29.89 22.57
C LEU A 157 3.56 29.43 21.25
N GLU A 158 3.40 30.35 20.31
CA GLU A 158 2.93 30.00 18.97
C GLU A 158 3.99 29.21 18.19
N LYS A 159 3.55 28.41 17.22
CA LYS A 159 4.48 27.71 16.32
C LYS A 159 5.26 28.72 15.50
N THR A 160 6.58 28.60 15.53
CA THR A 160 7.51 29.43 14.75
C THR A 160 7.63 29.00 13.29
N THR A 161 7.10 27.82 12.91
CA THR A 161 7.17 27.34 11.53
C THR A 161 6.13 28.03 10.62
N PRO A 162 6.54 28.55 9.44
CA PRO A 162 5.64 29.22 8.52
C PRO A 162 4.63 28.23 7.91
N LYS A 163 3.36 28.63 7.83
CA LYS A 163 2.32 27.86 7.15
C LYS A 163 2.45 28.07 5.63
N VAL A 164 2.83 27.01 4.92
CA VAL A 164 2.86 27.00 3.44
C VAL A 164 1.60 26.34 2.92
N GLN A 165 0.88 27.02 2.02
CA GLN A 165 -0.32 26.46 1.40
C GLN A 165 0.03 25.20 0.59
N GLY A 166 -0.71 24.11 0.81
CA GLY A 166 -0.49 22.83 0.13
C GLY A 166 0.46 21.87 0.87
N ILE A 167 1.11 22.29 1.96
CA ILE A 167 1.94 21.41 2.80
C ILE A 167 1.16 21.07 4.08
N SER A 168 1.00 19.78 4.36
CA SER A 168 0.45 19.29 5.62
C SER A 168 1.31 18.17 6.18
N MET A 169 1.38 18.08 7.50
CA MET A 169 2.10 17.02 8.19
C MET A 169 1.12 15.94 8.64
N GLN A 170 1.40 14.70 8.29
CA GLN A 170 0.66 13.54 8.76
C GLN A 170 1.58 12.60 9.54
N LYS A 171 1.06 12.04 10.64
CA LYS A 171 1.74 10.98 11.37
C LYS A 171 1.53 9.65 10.64
N VAL A 172 2.62 9.06 10.16
CA VAL A 172 2.63 7.71 9.55
C VAL A 172 3.15 6.72 10.59
N TRP A 173 2.29 5.81 11.02
CA TRP A 173 2.65 4.74 11.95
C TRP A 173 3.35 3.62 11.18
N LYS A 174 4.56 3.25 11.62
CA LYS A 174 5.34 2.14 11.07
C LYS A 174 5.61 1.13 12.16
N PHE A 175 5.67 -0.15 11.81
CA PHE A 175 6.01 -1.23 12.72
C PHE A 175 7.25 -1.97 12.21
N ARG A 176 7.96 -2.62 13.13
CA ARG A 176 9.03 -3.57 12.83
C ARG A 176 8.71 -4.85 13.58
N VAL A 177 8.82 -5.99 12.91
CA VAL A 177 8.68 -7.29 13.57
C VAL A 177 9.93 -7.54 14.39
N THR A 178 9.76 -7.68 15.70
CA THR A 178 10.86 -8.02 16.61
C THR A 178 11.03 -9.54 16.70
N ASN A 179 9.92 -10.29 16.74
CA ASN A 179 9.91 -11.75 16.79
C ASN A 179 8.68 -12.29 16.06
N GLU A 180 8.91 -13.12 15.04
CA GLU A 180 7.85 -13.70 14.21
C GLU A 180 7.00 -14.75 14.96
N ALA A 181 7.58 -15.47 15.92
CA ALA A 181 6.90 -16.55 16.62
C ALA A 181 5.80 -16.06 17.59
N LEU A 182 5.85 -14.78 17.97
CA LEU A 182 4.87 -14.15 18.85
C LEU A 182 3.73 -13.48 18.06
N ILE A 183 3.76 -13.49 16.73
CA ILE A 183 2.70 -12.91 15.91
C ILE A 183 1.45 -13.80 16.02
N PRO A 184 0.30 -13.26 16.48
CA PRO A 184 -0.95 -14.01 16.50
C PRO A 184 -1.32 -14.55 15.11
N ARG A 185 -1.92 -15.75 15.07
CA ARG A 185 -2.28 -16.43 13.82
C ARG A 185 -3.19 -15.60 12.90
N GLU A 186 -3.97 -14.69 13.48
CA GLU A 186 -4.84 -13.74 12.77
C GLU A 186 -4.09 -12.82 11.80
N TYR A 187 -2.83 -12.49 12.11
CA TYR A 187 -1.98 -11.65 11.26
C TYR A 187 -1.08 -12.48 10.33
N MET A 188 -1.19 -13.81 10.35
CA MET A 188 -0.40 -14.72 9.52
C MET A 188 -1.25 -15.32 8.39
N THR A 189 -0.80 -15.16 7.16
CA THR A 189 -1.42 -15.82 6.00
C THR A 189 -0.68 -17.11 5.65
N PRO A 190 -1.38 -18.24 5.43
CA PRO A 190 -0.76 -19.47 4.92
C PRO A 190 -0.09 -19.26 3.55
N ASP A 191 1.05 -19.91 3.35
CA ASP A 191 1.76 -19.91 2.06
C ASP A 191 1.07 -20.86 1.06
N MET A 192 0.16 -20.31 0.26
CA MET A 192 -0.63 -21.05 -0.73
C MET A 192 0.24 -21.74 -1.79
N VAL A 193 1.42 -21.19 -2.09
CA VAL A 193 2.31 -21.73 -3.12
C VAL A 193 2.96 -23.01 -2.63
N LYS A 194 3.45 -23.03 -1.39
CA LYS A 194 4.03 -24.24 -0.78
C LYS A 194 2.99 -25.34 -0.60
N ILE A 195 1.80 -24.98 -0.11
CA ILE A 195 0.68 -25.93 0.05
C ILE A 195 0.32 -26.56 -1.29
N GLY A 196 0.14 -25.75 -2.35
CA GLY A 196 -0.13 -26.25 -3.69
C GLY A 196 1.02 -27.08 -4.29
N GLY A 197 2.27 -26.76 -3.95
CA GLY A 197 3.43 -27.57 -4.31
C GLY A 197 3.40 -28.97 -3.73
N VAL A 198 3.11 -29.10 -2.43
CA VAL A 198 2.95 -30.39 -1.75
C VAL A 198 1.79 -31.17 -2.34
N ALA A 199 0.63 -30.53 -2.56
CA ALA A 199 -0.54 -31.18 -3.14
C ALA A 199 -0.26 -31.78 -4.53
N ARG A 200 0.43 -31.04 -5.41
CA ARG A 200 0.81 -31.54 -6.75
C ARG A 200 1.87 -32.64 -6.73
N ALA A 201 2.89 -32.52 -5.87
CA ALA A 201 3.97 -33.49 -5.78
C ALA A 201 3.50 -34.83 -5.19
N THR A 202 2.62 -34.76 -4.20
CA THR A 202 2.18 -35.93 -3.43
C THR A 202 0.86 -36.50 -3.93
N LYS A 203 0.17 -35.80 -4.83
CA LYS A 203 -1.14 -36.19 -5.38
C LYS A 203 -2.16 -36.56 -4.29
N GLY A 204 -2.15 -35.82 -3.18
CA GLY A 204 -3.06 -36.04 -2.05
C GLY A 204 -2.63 -37.13 -1.05
N SER A 205 -1.46 -37.76 -1.23
CA SER A 205 -0.95 -38.74 -0.27
C SER A 205 -0.50 -38.12 1.07
N ILE A 206 -0.06 -36.85 1.07
CA ILE A 206 0.25 -36.12 2.29
C ILE A 206 -0.95 -35.27 2.69
N GLN A 207 -1.51 -35.57 3.86
CA GLN A 207 -2.58 -34.80 4.49
C GLN A 207 -1.98 -33.60 5.22
N ILE A 208 -2.43 -32.38 4.87
CA ILE A 208 -2.08 -31.15 5.59
C ILE A 208 -3.28 -30.81 6.48
N PRO A 209 -3.14 -30.78 7.81
CA PRO A 209 -4.25 -30.43 8.69
C PRO A 209 -4.89 -29.10 8.30
N GLY A 210 -6.20 -29.12 8.06
CA GLY A 210 -6.98 -27.94 7.64
C GLY A 210 -6.97 -27.65 6.13
N VAL A 211 -6.41 -28.52 5.28
CA VAL A 211 -6.44 -28.40 3.82
C VAL A 211 -6.95 -29.70 3.18
N GLU A 212 -8.01 -29.60 2.39
CA GLU A 212 -8.53 -30.70 1.58
C GLU A 212 -7.85 -30.70 0.20
N ILE A 213 -7.26 -31.83 -0.20
CA ILE A 213 -6.63 -32.02 -1.51
C ILE A 213 -7.51 -32.97 -2.34
N TYR A 214 -8.03 -32.49 -3.47
CA TYR A 214 -8.88 -33.25 -4.39
C TYR A 214 -8.31 -33.25 -5.82
N SER A 215 -8.70 -34.25 -6.63
CA SER A 215 -8.32 -34.37 -8.05
C SER A 215 -9.57 -34.40 -8.94
N GLU A 216 -9.55 -33.62 -10.01
CA GLU A 216 -10.58 -33.62 -11.06
C GLU A 216 -9.97 -34.06 -12.40
N ASP A 217 -10.65 -34.94 -13.12
CA ASP A 217 -10.23 -35.38 -14.44
C ASP A 217 -10.58 -34.30 -15.49
N ILE A 218 -9.55 -33.85 -16.22
CA ILE A 218 -9.69 -32.83 -17.25
C ILE A 218 -9.29 -33.39 -18.63
N VAL A 219 -10.15 -33.18 -19.63
CA VAL A 219 -9.84 -33.54 -21.02
C VAL A 219 -8.82 -32.56 -21.59
N LYS A 220 -7.67 -33.07 -22.05
CA LYS A 220 -6.64 -32.29 -22.74
C LYS A 220 -6.67 -32.61 -24.23
N ALA A 221 -6.81 -31.58 -25.06
CA ALA A 221 -6.58 -31.67 -26.50
C ALA A 221 -5.42 -30.77 -26.92
N GLY A 222 -4.62 -31.27 -27.87
CA GLY A 222 -3.55 -30.54 -28.54
C GLY A 222 -3.51 -30.93 -30.01
N ALA A 223 -3.43 -29.94 -30.89
CA ALA A 223 -3.07 -30.18 -32.29
C ALA A 223 -1.56 -30.44 -32.34
N ARG A 224 -1.15 -31.52 -33.03
CA ARG A 224 0.27 -31.74 -33.35
C ARG A 224 0.78 -30.67 -34.31
#